data_AF-E3RQ94-F1
#
_entry.id   AF-E3RQ94-F1
#
_cell.length_a   1.000
_cell.length_b   1.000
_cell.length_c   1.000
_cell.angle_alpha   90.00
_cell.angle_beta   90.00
_cell.angle_gamma   90.00
#
_symmetry.space_group_name_H-M   'P 1'
#
loop_
_entity.id
_entity.type
_entity.pdbx_description
1 polymer ?
#
loop_
_entity_poly.entity_id
_entity_poly.type
_entity_poly.pdbx_seq_one_letter_code
_entity_poly.pdbx_strand_id
1 'polypeptide(L)'
;MYAGEENSTLTVRIPRYYFTCGEEVNEDNHSLEGICRRRQLWGTEIFTDDSDVVTAAVHSGWLKCKFGEFNSDLRKVCDNGPKHSNGAGAPLTLVERPSKPVKVFNSYGAHITILILPPLESYASINQNHVTSREWKKKHDGMSYTIHSIEFVDESLSNRFIERNRASRKNRKALEEAARREAAAGLLMFSQGGLGNVSVGA
;
A
#
# COMPACT_ATOMS: atom_id res chain seq x y z
N MET A 1 15.42 -15.01 -0.95
CA MET A 1 14.57 -15.80 -1.85
C MET A 1 13.59 -16.59 -1.00
N TYR A 2 12.33 -16.16 -1.02
CA TYR A 2 11.24 -16.68 -0.19
C TYR A 2 10.53 -17.87 -0.86
N ALA A 3 11.30 -18.84 -1.36
CA ALA A 3 10.73 -20.01 -2.02
C ALA A 3 9.92 -20.81 -1.00
N GLY A 4 8.59 -20.83 -1.15
CA GLY A 4 7.66 -21.50 -0.24
C GLY A 4 6.93 -20.61 0.77
N GLU A 5 7.12 -19.29 0.77
CA GLU A 5 6.37 -18.35 1.63
C GLU A 5 5.26 -17.59 0.87
N GLU A 6 4.76 -18.16 -0.21
CA GLU A 6 3.61 -17.62 -0.95
C GLU A 6 2.39 -17.44 -0.03
N ASN A 7 1.61 -16.39 -0.28
CA ASN A 7 0.47 -15.97 0.56
C ASN A 7 0.85 -15.47 1.97
N SER A 8 2.12 -15.12 2.18
CA SER A 8 2.57 -14.44 3.41
C SER A 8 2.55 -12.93 3.26
N THR A 9 2.43 -12.23 4.39
CA THR A 9 2.54 -10.76 4.43
C THR A 9 3.90 -10.32 4.93
N LEU A 10 4.46 -9.28 4.32
CA LEU A 10 5.70 -8.63 4.75
C LEU A 10 5.44 -7.15 4.98
N THR A 11 5.78 -6.64 6.16
CA THR A 11 5.66 -5.22 6.49
C THR A 11 6.99 -4.50 6.29
N VAL A 12 7.02 -3.54 5.36
CA VAL A 12 8.16 -2.68 5.07
C VAL A 12 7.98 -1.34 5.77
N ARG A 13 8.97 -0.93 6.57
CA ARG A 13 8.96 0.37 7.26
C ARG A 13 9.59 1.43 6.37
N ILE A 14 8.84 2.48 6.09
CA ILE A 14 9.24 3.62 5.27
C ILE A 14 9.38 4.84 6.19
N PRO A 15 10.62 5.28 6.48
CA PRO A 15 10.86 6.48 7.27
C PRO A 15 10.24 7.75 6.66
N ARG A 16 9.89 8.73 7.51
CA ARG A 16 9.23 9.97 7.06
C ARG A 16 10.03 10.78 6.03
N TYR A 17 11.36 10.66 6.01
CA TYR A 17 12.19 11.47 5.11
C TYR A 17 11.98 11.08 3.63
N TYR A 18 11.50 9.86 3.35
CA TYR A 18 11.09 9.48 1.99
C TYR A 18 9.79 10.15 1.54
N PHE A 19 8.97 10.64 2.48
CA PHE A 19 7.70 11.34 2.18
C PHE A 19 7.82 12.87 2.27
N THR A 20 8.93 13.39 2.78
CA THR A 20 9.12 14.82 2.97
C THR A 20 9.34 15.47 1.60
N CYS A 21 8.47 16.41 1.23
CA CYS A 21 8.76 17.34 0.13
C CYS A 21 9.70 18.42 0.66
N GLY A 22 10.92 18.50 0.12
CA GLY A 22 11.79 19.66 0.34
C GLY A 22 11.25 20.84 -0.46
N GLU A 23 10.68 21.85 0.21
CA GLU A 23 10.57 23.19 -0.38
C GLU A 23 11.89 23.97 -0.19
N GLU A 24 12.78 23.48 0.66
CA GLU A 24 14.10 24.06 0.88
C GLU A 24 15.16 22.95 0.98
N VAL A 25 16.21 23.11 0.18
CA VAL A 25 17.52 22.45 0.25
C VAL A 25 17.66 21.07 -0.45
N ASN A 26 18.38 21.13 -1.58
CA ASN A 26 19.10 20.08 -2.32
C ASN A 26 18.30 19.01 -3.07
N GLU A 27 18.80 18.69 -4.27
CA GLU A 27 18.34 17.66 -5.22
C GLU A 27 18.45 16.22 -4.67
N ASP A 28 18.01 16.00 -3.44
CA ASP A 28 18.20 14.73 -2.78
C ASP A 28 17.25 13.69 -3.39
N ASN A 29 17.91 12.75 -4.07
CA ASN A 29 17.49 11.45 -4.57
C ASN A 29 16.52 10.63 -3.69
N HIS A 30 16.22 11.06 -2.47
CA HIS A 30 15.40 10.32 -1.52
C HIS A 30 13.97 10.86 -1.36
N SER A 31 13.59 11.94 -2.05
CA SER A 31 12.21 12.41 -2.06
C SER A 31 11.27 11.38 -2.71
N LEU A 32 9.98 11.38 -2.31
CA LEU A 32 8.95 10.52 -2.89
C LEU A 32 8.87 10.66 -4.42
N GLU A 33 8.99 11.90 -4.91
CA GLU A 33 9.04 12.19 -6.33
C GLU A 33 10.30 11.59 -6.99
N GLY A 34 11.47 11.78 -6.39
CA GLY A 34 12.72 11.23 -6.87
C GLY A 34 12.70 9.70 -6.96
N ILE A 35 12.13 9.03 -5.96
CA ILE A 35 11.92 7.58 -5.96
C ILE A 35 11.02 7.17 -7.13
N CYS A 36 9.84 7.79 -7.27
CA CYS A 36 8.91 7.48 -8.35
C CYS A 36 9.51 7.74 -9.74
N ARG A 37 10.33 8.79 -9.89
CA ARG A 37 10.97 9.18 -11.15
C ARG A 37 11.96 8.13 -11.66
N ARG A 38 12.60 7.34 -10.79
CA ARG A 38 13.50 6.24 -11.18
C ARG A 38 12.78 5.11 -11.92
N ARG A 39 11.48 4.96 -11.68
CA ARG A 39 10.66 3.89 -12.27
C ARG A 39 11.29 2.51 -12.06
N GLN A 40 11.84 2.25 -10.87
CA GLN A 40 12.26 0.91 -10.44
C GLN A 40 11.00 0.11 -10.07
N LEU A 41 10.16 -0.13 -11.08
CA LEU A 41 8.84 -0.70 -10.94
C LEU A 41 8.56 -1.55 -12.17
N TRP A 42 8.30 -2.84 -11.98
CA TRP A 42 7.97 -3.79 -13.03
C TRP A 42 6.63 -4.46 -12.72
N GLY A 43 5.71 -4.41 -13.67
CA GLY A 43 4.34 -4.89 -13.49
C GLY A 43 3.33 -3.81 -13.09
N THR A 44 2.10 -4.26 -12.89
CA THR A 44 0.90 -3.44 -12.71
C THR A 44 -0.03 -4.21 -11.81
N GLU A 45 -0.43 -3.62 -10.68
CA GLU A 45 -1.23 -4.25 -9.60
C GLU A 45 -0.48 -5.38 -8.86
N ILE A 46 0.15 -6.27 -9.62
CA ILE A 46 1.10 -7.28 -9.20
C ILE A 46 2.48 -6.87 -9.73
N PHE A 47 3.43 -6.73 -8.82
CA PHE A 47 4.77 -6.23 -9.09
C PHE A 47 5.80 -7.33 -8.83
N THR A 48 6.93 -7.30 -9.52
CA THR A 48 8.08 -8.16 -9.18
C THR A 48 8.68 -7.73 -7.84
N ASP A 49 9.30 -8.65 -7.10
CA ASP A 49 10.06 -8.34 -5.87
C ASP A 49 11.24 -7.37 -6.08
N ASP A 50 11.71 -7.18 -7.31
CA ASP A 50 12.69 -6.16 -7.71
C ASP A 50 12.13 -4.72 -7.68
N SER A 51 10.81 -4.57 -7.54
CA SER A 51 10.14 -3.27 -7.59
C SER A 51 10.21 -2.52 -6.26
N ASP A 52 10.31 -1.18 -6.35
CA ASP A 52 10.27 -0.29 -5.20
C ASP A 52 8.85 -0.23 -4.61
N VAL A 53 8.72 -0.59 -3.33
CA VAL A 53 7.43 -0.70 -2.63
C VAL A 53 6.68 0.64 -2.54
N VAL A 54 7.41 1.75 -2.40
CA VAL A 54 6.81 3.09 -2.30
C VAL A 54 6.25 3.50 -3.66
N THR A 55 7.01 3.24 -4.73
CA THR A 55 6.60 3.48 -6.12
C THR A 55 5.40 2.62 -6.49
N ALA A 56 5.38 1.34 -6.06
CA ALA A 56 4.24 0.45 -6.25
C ALA A 56 2.98 0.96 -5.53
N ALA A 57 3.11 1.47 -4.30
CA ALA A 57 1.99 2.08 -3.56
C ALA A 57 1.43 3.35 -4.22
N VAL A 58 2.30 4.16 -4.84
CA VAL A 58 1.87 5.31 -5.65
C VAL A 58 1.19 4.86 -6.94
N HIS A 59 1.83 3.94 -7.67
CA HIS A 59 1.34 3.41 -8.95
C HIS A 59 -0.04 2.76 -8.82
N SER A 60 -0.24 1.92 -7.80
CA SER A 60 -1.53 1.28 -7.50
C SER A 60 -2.56 2.23 -6.86
N GLY A 61 -2.20 3.48 -6.56
CA GLY A 61 -3.14 4.53 -6.14
C GLY A 61 -3.45 4.59 -4.65
N TRP A 62 -2.64 3.94 -3.81
CA TRP A 62 -2.75 4.08 -2.36
C TRP A 62 -2.22 5.44 -1.90
N LEU A 63 -1.05 5.82 -2.42
CA LEU A 63 -0.34 7.04 -2.04
C LEU A 63 -0.36 8.08 -3.16
N LYS A 64 -0.53 9.34 -2.78
CA LYS A 64 -0.41 10.48 -3.69
C LYS A 64 1.02 11.02 -3.66
N CYS A 65 1.71 10.90 -4.78
CA CYS A 65 2.97 11.61 -5.02
C CYS A 65 2.69 13.03 -5.54
N LYS A 66 3.62 13.97 -5.28
CA LYS A 66 3.60 15.30 -5.88
C LYS A 66 4.57 15.33 -7.06
N PHE A 67 4.06 15.38 -8.29
CA PHE A 67 4.86 15.55 -9.52
C PHE A 67 4.87 17.01 -10.02
N GLY A 68 4.99 17.99 -9.12
CA GLY A 68 4.94 19.41 -9.48
C GLY A 68 3.68 19.81 -10.26
N GLU A 69 3.88 20.49 -11.41
CA GLU A 69 2.83 20.99 -12.31
C GLU A 69 1.97 19.88 -12.95
N PHE A 70 2.47 18.64 -12.99
CA PHE A 70 1.75 17.49 -13.55
C PHE A 70 0.75 16.83 -12.56
N ASN A 71 0.56 17.38 -11.36
CA ASN A 71 -0.40 16.88 -10.37
C ASN A 71 -1.88 17.15 -10.72
N SER A 72 -2.13 17.99 -11.72
CA SER A 72 -3.45 18.30 -12.26
C SER A 72 -3.96 17.12 -13.09
N ASP A 73 -4.48 16.11 -12.39
CA ASP A 73 -5.27 15.06 -13.01
C ASP A 73 -6.53 15.69 -13.62
N LEU A 74 -6.73 15.53 -14.94
CA LEU A 74 -7.90 16.04 -15.67
C LEU A 74 -9.21 15.59 -15.01
N ARG A 75 -9.23 14.43 -14.34
CA ARG A 75 -10.40 13.95 -13.59
C ARG A 75 -10.81 14.89 -12.46
N LYS A 76 -9.89 15.66 -11.88
CA LYS A 76 -10.19 16.67 -10.84
C LYS A 76 -10.83 17.93 -11.41
N VAL A 77 -10.67 18.19 -12.71
CA VAL A 77 -11.29 19.33 -13.40
C VAL A 77 -12.76 19.02 -13.71
N CYS A 78 -13.11 17.75 -13.94
CA CYS A 78 -14.47 17.29 -14.22
C CYS A 78 -15.31 17.05 -12.94
N ASP A 79 -14.65 16.99 -11.78
CA ASP A 79 -15.28 16.69 -10.48
C ASP A 79 -15.88 17.98 -9.89
N ASN A 80 -17.06 18.41 -10.39
CA ASN A 80 -17.88 19.47 -9.79
C ASN A 80 -18.62 19.00 -8.52
N GLY A 81 -18.01 18.09 -7.75
CA GLY A 81 -18.53 17.63 -6.46
C GLY A 81 -18.24 18.65 -5.35
N PRO A 82 -19.04 18.68 -4.27
CA PRO A 82 -18.82 19.61 -3.17
C PRO A 82 -17.41 19.44 -2.62
N LYS A 83 -16.67 20.55 -2.50
CA LYS A 83 -15.36 20.61 -1.86
C LYS A 83 -15.52 20.17 -0.40
N HIS A 84 -15.28 18.89 -0.12
CA HIS A 84 -15.33 18.38 1.23
C HIS A 84 -14.16 18.94 2.05
N SER A 85 -14.52 19.92 2.87
CA SER A 85 -14.13 20.11 4.26
C SER A 85 -12.67 19.80 4.62
N ASN A 86 -11.92 20.88 4.85
CA ASN A 86 -10.92 20.92 5.92
C ASN A 86 -11.53 20.31 7.21
N GLY A 87 -10.95 19.25 7.77
CA GLY A 87 -11.18 18.92 9.19
C GLY A 87 -11.41 17.46 9.60
N ALA A 88 -11.49 16.48 8.70
CA ALA A 88 -11.48 15.06 9.11
C ALA A 88 -10.06 14.51 8.95
N GLY A 89 -9.39 14.14 10.05
CA GLY A 89 -8.05 13.54 10.02
C GLY A 89 -8.02 12.38 9.03
N ALA A 90 -7.08 12.38 8.08
CA ALA A 90 -7.02 11.28 7.12
C ALA A 90 -6.78 9.96 7.86
N PRO A 91 -7.33 8.84 7.38
CA PRO A 91 -7.20 7.56 8.05
C PRO A 91 -5.72 7.24 8.28
N LEU A 92 -5.37 6.92 9.54
CA LEU A 92 -4.02 6.49 9.90
C LEU A 92 -3.73 5.07 9.37
N THR A 93 -4.75 4.30 9.02
CA THR A 93 -4.60 2.95 8.46
C THR A 93 -5.50 2.79 7.25
N LEU A 94 -4.92 2.28 6.17
CA LEU A 94 -5.58 1.92 4.91
C LEU A 94 -5.52 0.40 4.79
N VAL A 95 -6.66 -0.27 4.99
CA VAL A 95 -6.80 -1.72 4.79
C VAL A 95 -7.31 -2.07 3.39
N GLU A 96 -7.92 -1.10 2.72
CA GLU A 96 -8.40 -1.19 1.35
C GLU A 96 -7.87 -0.02 0.53
N ARG A 97 -7.84 -0.20 -0.79
CA ARG A 97 -7.41 0.85 -1.71
C ARG A 97 -8.39 2.03 -1.65
N PRO A 98 -7.92 3.24 -1.33
CA PRO A 98 -8.78 4.41 -1.26
C PRO A 98 -9.26 4.83 -2.67
N SER A 99 -10.47 5.40 -2.77
CA SER A 99 -11.00 5.90 -4.05
C SER A 99 -10.17 7.05 -4.64
N LYS A 100 -9.48 7.81 -3.79
CA LYS A 100 -8.56 8.88 -4.16
C LYS A 100 -7.23 8.65 -3.42
N PRO A 101 -6.07 8.67 -4.09
CA PRO A 101 -4.78 8.44 -3.44
C PRO A 101 -4.55 9.40 -2.28
N VAL A 102 -4.04 8.88 -1.15
CA VAL A 102 -3.89 9.63 0.10
C VAL A 102 -2.56 10.36 0.11
N LYS A 103 -2.58 11.64 0.49
CA LYS A 103 -1.35 12.42 0.67
C LYS A 103 -0.72 12.03 2.01
N VAL A 104 0.55 11.65 1.98
CA VAL A 104 1.31 11.40 3.21
C VAL A 104 1.59 12.72 3.92
N PHE A 105 1.43 12.72 5.25
CA PHE A 105 1.72 13.88 6.09
C PHE A 105 3.21 14.00 6.35
N ASN A 106 3.74 15.22 6.30
CA ASN A 106 5.18 15.45 6.50
C ASN A 106 5.70 14.92 7.84
N SER A 107 4.86 14.79 8.87
CA SER A 107 5.27 14.30 10.20
C SER A 107 5.30 12.78 10.37
N TYR A 108 4.81 12.00 9.40
CA TYR A 108 4.58 10.57 9.55
C TYR A 108 5.52 9.74 8.67
N GLY A 109 5.93 8.58 9.18
CA GLY A 109 6.41 7.46 8.38
C GLY A 109 5.23 6.59 7.93
N ALA A 110 5.53 5.49 7.24
CA ALA A 110 4.52 4.51 6.84
C ALA A 110 5.04 3.09 7.00
N HIS A 111 4.18 2.17 7.42
CA HIS A 111 4.40 0.74 7.35
C HIS A 111 3.54 0.22 6.20
N ILE A 112 4.19 -0.19 5.12
CA ILE A 112 3.51 -0.76 3.96
C ILE A 112 3.57 -2.28 4.09
N THR A 113 2.43 -2.92 4.22
CA THR A 113 2.32 -4.37 4.22
C THR A 113 2.05 -4.83 2.80
N ILE A 114 2.88 -5.74 2.30
CA ILE A 114 2.72 -6.39 1.00
C ILE A 114 2.29 -7.84 1.19
N LEU A 115 1.52 -8.35 0.24
CA LEU A 115 1.19 -9.77 0.11
C LEU A 115 2.14 -10.39 -0.92
N ILE A 116 2.90 -11.40 -0.51
CA ILE A 116 3.82 -12.14 -1.38
C ILE A 116 3.02 -13.15 -2.20
N LEU A 117 3.24 -13.14 -3.51
CA LEU A 117 2.51 -13.91 -4.51
C LEU A 117 3.50 -14.72 -5.38
N PRO A 118 3.06 -15.83 -5.99
CA PRO A 118 3.87 -16.54 -7.00
C PRO A 118 4.27 -15.61 -8.16
N PRO A 119 5.42 -15.85 -8.82
CA PRO A 119 5.83 -15.08 -10.00
C PRO A 119 4.83 -15.25 -11.16
N LEU A 120 4.55 -14.15 -11.86
CA LEU A 120 3.81 -14.21 -13.12
C LEU A 120 4.69 -14.68 -14.28
N GLU A 121 4.06 -15.20 -15.34
CA GLU A 121 4.77 -15.55 -16.59
C GLU A 121 5.37 -14.32 -17.27
N SER A 122 4.66 -13.20 -17.21
CA SER A 122 5.12 -11.90 -17.69
C SER A 122 4.38 -10.78 -16.95
N TYR A 123 4.97 -9.59 -16.98
CA TYR A 123 4.47 -8.39 -16.31
C TYR A 123 4.27 -7.28 -17.35
N ALA A 124 3.08 -6.70 -17.39
CA ALA A 124 2.73 -5.63 -18.32
C ALA A 124 3.18 -4.24 -17.81
N SER A 125 3.51 -3.36 -18.75
CA SER A 125 3.80 -1.94 -18.50
C SER A 125 2.54 -1.09 -18.65
N ILE A 126 2.27 -0.20 -17.68
CA ILE A 126 1.18 0.80 -17.76
C ILE A 126 1.62 2.13 -17.16
N ASN A 127 1.07 3.24 -17.66
CA ASN A 127 1.09 4.53 -16.97
C ASN A 127 -0.14 4.66 -16.08
N GLN A 128 0.06 4.77 -14.77
CA GLN A 128 -0.99 4.94 -13.79
C GLN A 128 -0.52 5.85 -12.66
N ASN A 129 -1.39 6.76 -12.20
CA ASN A 129 -1.07 7.73 -11.15
C ASN A 129 0.25 8.50 -11.41
N HIS A 130 0.48 8.86 -12.69
CA HIS A 130 1.66 9.57 -13.19
C HIS A 130 2.99 8.79 -13.09
N VAL A 131 2.94 7.50 -12.80
CA VAL A 131 4.10 6.60 -12.83
C VAL A 131 3.92 5.58 -13.95
N THR A 132 4.91 5.44 -14.82
CA THR A 132 4.93 4.37 -15.83
C THR A 132 5.73 3.19 -15.29
N SER A 133 5.10 2.03 -15.14
CA SER A 133 5.81 0.79 -14.83
C SER A 133 6.65 0.29 -16.02
N ARG A 134 7.41 -0.77 -15.82
CA ARG A 134 8.18 -1.46 -16.85
C ARG A 134 7.58 -2.84 -17.08
N GLU A 135 7.72 -3.32 -18.31
CA GLU A 135 7.36 -4.70 -18.62
C GLU A 135 8.48 -5.66 -18.21
N TRP A 136 8.11 -6.92 -17.97
CA TRP A 136 9.06 -8.01 -17.79
C TRP A 136 8.52 -9.22 -18.55
N LYS A 137 9.09 -9.51 -19.72
CA LYS A 137 8.53 -10.46 -20.70
C LYS A 137 8.86 -11.93 -20.46
N LYS A 138 9.94 -12.21 -19.74
CA LYS A 138 10.39 -13.58 -19.44
C LYS A 138 9.84 -14.01 -18.09
N LYS A 139 9.79 -15.32 -17.83
CA LYS A 139 9.50 -15.79 -16.48
C LYS A 139 10.53 -15.21 -15.51
N HIS A 140 10.05 -14.45 -14.52
CA HIS A 140 10.85 -13.87 -13.46
C HIS A 140 11.23 -14.96 -12.45
N ASP A 141 12.44 -14.91 -11.93
CA ASP A 141 13.05 -15.94 -11.07
C ASP A 141 12.85 -15.67 -9.56
N GLY A 142 12.30 -14.50 -9.21
CA GLY A 142 11.90 -14.14 -7.85
C GLY A 142 10.40 -14.33 -7.60
N MET A 143 9.87 -13.52 -6.69
CA MET A 143 8.44 -13.53 -6.32
C MET A 143 7.71 -12.32 -6.90
N SER A 144 6.39 -12.40 -6.88
CA SER A 144 5.52 -11.24 -7.05
C SER A 144 5.10 -10.66 -5.70
N TYR A 145 4.62 -9.43 -5.69
CA TYR A 145 3.86 -8.90 -4.57
C TYR A 145 2.77 -7.93 -5.01
N THR A 146 1.82 -7.68 -4.11
CA THR A 146 0.88 -6.56 -4.20
C THR A 146 0.81 -5.80 -2.88
N ILE A 147 0.33 -4.56 -2.91
CA ILE A 147 0.12 -3.77 -1.70
C ILE A 147 -1.13 -4.28 -0.99
N HIS A 148 -0.96 -4.72 0.26
CA HIS A 148 -2.03 -5.27 1.08
C HIS A 148 -2.65 -4.21 2.00
N SER A 149 -1.82 -3.42 2.69
CA SER A 149 -2.29 -2.34 3.57
C SER A 149 -1.19 -1.31 3.84
N ILE A 150 -1.57 -0.12 4.28
CA ILE A 150 -0.64 0.96 4.68
C ILE A 150 -1.07 1.53 6.01
N GLU A 151 -0.14 1.61 6.96
CA GLU A 151 -0.33 2.28 8.26
C GLU A 151 0.62 3.47 8.37
N PHE A 152 0.09 4.66 8.61
CA PHE A 152 0.86 5.86 8.86
C PHE A 152 1.23 5.94 10.34
N VAL A 153 2.53 6.03 10.61
CA VAL A 153 3.07 6.00 11.97
C VAL A 153 3.68 7.35 12.30
N ASP A 154 3.26 7.95 13.41
CA ASP A 154 3.88 9.17 13.91
C ASP A 154 5.28 8.86 14.44
N GLU A 155 6.30 9.26 13.69
CA GLU A 155 7.72 9.09 14.02
C GLU A 155 8.27 10.29 14.84
N SER A 156 7.42 10.99 15.57
CA SER A 156 7.84 12.00 16.55
C SER A 156 8.90 11.44 17.51
N LEU A 157 9.78 12.31 18.04
CA LEU A 157 10.96 11.92 18.82
C LEU A 157 10.64 10.98 19.99
N SER A 158 9.42 11.08 20.54
CA SER A 158 8.88 10.23 21.60
C SER A 158 8.69 8.76 21.19
N ASN A 159 8.44 8.47 19.90
CA ASN A 159 8.09 7.14 19.40
C ASN A 159 9.24 6.42 18.66
N ARG A 160 10.37 7.09 18.44
CA ARG A 160 11.49 6.66 17.56
C ARG A 160 12.15 5.31 17.97
N PHE A 161 11.85 4.77 19.16
CA PHE A 161 12.44 3.53 19.69
C PHE A 161 11.44 2.48 20.21
N ILE A 162 10.15 2.81 20.35
CA ILE A 162 9.16 1.94 21.02
C ILE A 162 8.91 0.65 20.21
N GLU A 163 8.93 0.74 18.89
CA GLU A 163 8.59 -0.39 18.00
C GLU A 163 9.78 -1.26 17.58
N ARG A 164 11.00 -0.93 18.03
CA ARG A 164 12.19 -1.72 17.66
C ARG A 164 12.35 -2.98 18.52
N ASN A 165 11.65 -3.04 19.65
CA ASN A 165 11.75 -4.14 20.61
C ASN A 165 11.06 -5.42 20.12
N ARG A 166 11.65 -6.57 20.47
CA ARG A 166 11.11 -7.91 20.18
C ARG A 166 9.66 -8.08 20.69
N ALA A 167 9.33 -7.44 21.81
CA ALA A 167 7.98 -7.41 22.39
C ALA A 167 6.96 -6.71 21.48
N SER A 168 7.28 -5.53 20.96
CA SER A 168 6.41 -4.77 20.05
C SER A 168 6.16 -5.55 18.76
N ARG A 169 7.19 -6.22 18.21
CA ARG A 169 7.04 -7.12 17.05
C ARG A 169 6.11 -8.30 17.34
N LYS A 170 6.18 -8.90 18.54
CA LYS A 170 5.34 -10.02 18.95
C LYS A 170 3.88 -9.57 19.12
N ASN A 171 3.65 -8.40 19.71
CA ASN A 171 2.31 -7.85 19.89
C ASN A 171 1.63 -7.57 18.56
N ARG A 172 2.35 -6.99 17.58
CA ARG A 172 1.80 -6.78 16.23
C ARG A 172 1.39 -8.09 15.57
N LYS A 173 2.25 -9.12 15.62
CA LYS A 173 1.92 -10.46 15.09
C LYS A 173 0.69 -11.06 15.78
N ALA A 174 0.59 -10.93 17.10
CA ALA A 174 -0.55 -11.43 17.87
C ALA A 174 -1.86 -10.72 17.51
N LEU A 175 -1.81 -9.39 17.31
CA LEU A 175 -2.97 -8.60 16.91
C LEU A 175 -3.44 -8.98 15.48
N GLU A 176 -2.50 -9.11 14.55
CA GLU A 176 -2.81 -9.52 13.17
C GLU A 176 -3.36 -10.96 13.11
N GLU A 177 -2.79 -11.89 13.89
CA GLU A 177 -3.29 -13.25 14.02
C GLU A 177 -4.70 -13.30 14.63
N ALA A 178 -4.95 -12.49 15.66
CA ALA A 178 -6.28 -12.37 16.26
C ALA A 178 -7.31 -11.85 15.27
N ALA A 179 -6.97 -10.79 14.52
CA ALA A 179 -7.84 -10.23 13.48
C ALA A 179 -8.13 -11.24 12.35
N ARG A 180 -7.11 -11.98 11.89
CA ARG A 180 -7.31 -13.06 10.91
C ARG A 180 -8.20 -14.18 11.43
N ARG A 181 -8.00 -14.58 12.70
CA ARG A 181 -8.80 -15.63 13.34
C ARG A 181 -10.26 -15.20 13.49
N GLU A 182 -10.51 -13.95 13.86
CA GLU A 182 -11.86 -13.38 13.95
C GLU A 182 -12.53 -13.34 12.57
N ALA A 183 -11.84 -12.84 11.54
CA ALA A 183 -12.36 -12.82 10.17
C ALA A 183 -12.68 -14.23 9.64
N ALA A 184 -11.80 -15.21 9.89
CA ALA A 184 -12.04 -16.61 9.54
C ALA A 184 -13.22 -17.23 10.30
N ALA A 185 -13.36 -16.90 11.58
CA ALA A 185 -14.51 -17.34 12.38
C ALA A 185 -15.83 -16.72 11.87
N GLY A 186 -15.83 -15.44 11.52
CA GLY A 186 -16.99 -14.77 10.92
C GLY A 186 -17.43 -15.44 9.62
N LEU A 187 -16.49 -15.79 8.74
CA LEU A 187 -16.78 -16.49 7.49
C LEU A 187 -17.40 -17.88 7.71
N LEU A 188 -16.92 -18.64 8.71
CA LEU A 188 -17.49 -19.94 9.08
C LEU A 188 -18.92 -19.83 9.62
N MET A 189 -19.20 -18.82 10.44
CA MET A 189 -20.54 -18.58 10.98
C MET A 189 -21.53 -18.18 9.87
N PHE A 190 -21.10 -17.38 8.89
CA PHE A 190 -21.89 -17.08 7.69
C PHE A 190 -22.17 -18.34 6.84
N SER A 191 -21.18 -19.24 6.73
CA SER A 191 -21.32 -20.50 5.99
C SER A 191 -22.30 -21.48 6.65
N GLN A 192 -22.38 -21.52 7.98
CA GLN A 192 -23.31 -22.41 8.69
C GLN A 192 -24.73 -21.86 8.84
N GLY A 193 -24.93 -20.54 8.72
CA GLY A 193 -26.26 -19.90 8.79
C GLY A 193 -27.14 -20.03 7.54
N GLY A 194 -26.61 -20.58 6.44
CA GLY A 194 -27.26 -20.59 5.12
C GLY A 194 -28.15 -21.80 4.78
N LEU A 195 -28.34 -22.76 5.70
CA LEU A 195 -29.19 -23.95 5.47
C LEU A 195 -30.54 -23.85 6.19
N GLY A 196 -31.20 -22.69 6.09
CA GLY A 196 -32.60 -22.52 6.48
C GLY A 196 -33.51 -22.91 5.32
N ASN A 197 -34.15 -24.08 5.40
CA ASN A 197 -35.17 -24.56 4.45
C ASN A 197 -36.22 -23.48 4.14
N VAL A 198 -36.24 -22.97 2.90
CA VAL A 198 -37.37 -22.20 2.36
C VAL A 198 -38.43 -23.22 1.93
N SER A 199 -39.44 -23.42 2.76
CA SER A 199 -40.67 -24.12 2.37
C SER A 199 -41.50 -23.18 1.48
N VAL A 200 -41.68 -23.57 0.22
CA VAL A 200 -42.65 -22.95 -0.69
C VAL A 200 -44.00 -23.62 -0.42
N GLY A 201 -44.93 -22.88 0.18
CA GLY A 201 -46.32 -23.30 0.34
C GLY A 201 -47.07 -23.19 -0.99
N ALA A 202 -47.82 -24.25 -1.31
CA ALA A 202 -48.67 -24.39 -2.49
C ALA A 202 -49.92 -23.50 -2.44
#